data_AF-A0A515ESL7-F1
#
_entry.id   AF-A0A515ESL7-F1
#
_cell.length_a   1.000
_cell.length_b   1.000
_cell.length_c   1.000
_cell.angle_alpha   90.00
_cell.angle_beta   90.00
_cell.angle_gamma   90.00
#
_symmetry.space_group_name_H-M   'P 1'
#
loop_
_entity.id
_entity.type
_entity.pdbx_description
1 polymer ?
#
loop_
_entity_poly.entity_id
_entity_poly.type
_entity_poly.pdbx_seq_one_letter_code
_entity_poly.pdbx_strand_id
1 'polypeptide(L)'
;MHQSPNSDAAHWPPVGTGLWTRWWGYLVRWLVFGVVVALFQPVDETADPLWQHKAQQGALGLLFGFFAAVVFTASENTFNQARTPWKTWLLIVLTWLLVKTAFVTTIALL
;
A
#
# COMPACT_ATOMS: atom_id res chain seq x y z
N MET A 1 17.20 51.93 -11.06
CA MET A 1 16.69 50.89 -10.15
C MET A 1 15.24 50.63 -10.53
N HIS A 2 14.99 49.56 -11.29
CA HIS A 2 13.64 49.15 -11.67
C HIS A 2 13.39 47.83 -10.94
N GLN A 3 12.67 47.89 -9.82
CA GLN A 3 12.15 46.69 -9.17
C GLN A 3 10.94 46.26 -9.99
N SER A 4 11.10 45.20 -10.77
CA SER A 4 9.97 44.46 -11.31
C SER A 4 9.18 43.89 -10.13
N PRO A 5 7.86 44.11 -10.01
CA PRO A 5 7.06 43.31 -9.09
C PRO A 5 7.09 41.88 -9.60
N ASN A 6 7.68 40.96 -8.83
CA ASN A 6 7.55 39.54 -9.11
C ASN A 6 6.07 39.18 -8.98
N SER A 7 5.36 39.21 -10.11
CA SER A 7 4.12 38.50 -10.31
C SER A 7 4.38 37.01 -10.05
N ASP A 8 3.35 36.34 -9.55
CA ASP A 8 3.25 34.88 -9.48
C ASP A 8 3.86 34.25 -8.22
N ALA A 9 3.29 34.64 -7.07
CA ALA A 9 3.03 33.68 -6.02
C ALA A 9 2.25 32.50 -6.66
N ALA A 10 2.95 31.42 -6.99
CA ALA A 10 2.37 30.22 -7.54
C ALA A 10 1.27 29.71 -6.58
N HIS A 11 0.00 29.95 -6.92
CA HIS A 11 -1.14 29.55 -6.07
C HIS A 11 -1.34 28.03 -6.09
N TRP A 12 -0.83 27.36 -7.13
CA TRP A 12 -0.99 25.92 -7.30
C TRP A 12 -0.05 25.18 -6.37
N PRO A 13 -0.57 24.25 -5.55
CA PRO A 13 0.29 23.47 -4.69
C PRO A 13 1.24 22.64 -5.58
N PRO A 14 2.51 22.47 -5.20
CA PRO A 14 3.50 21.76 -6.01
C PRO A 14 2.96 20.40 -6.48
N VAL A 15 3.17 20.05 -7.75
CA VAL A 15 2.78 18.73 -8.28
C VAL A 15 3.37 17.64 -7.38
N GLY A 16 2.51 16.85 -6.75
CA GLY A 16 2.91 15.83 -5.77
C GLY A 16 2.81 16.24 -4.30
N THR A 17 1.91 17.17 -3.98
CA THR A 17 1.53 17.50 -2.60
C THR A 17 0.17 16.89 -2.26
N GLY A 18 0.04 16.39 -1.02
CA GLY A 18 -1.19 15.80 -0.50
C GLY A 18 -1.08 14.31 -0.16
N LEU A 19 -2.00 13.84 0.69
CA LEU A 19 -1.98 12.52 1.31
C LEU A 19 -2.02 11.37 0.29
N TRP A 20 -2.72 11.56 -0.84
CA TRP A 20 -2.89 10.56 -1.89
C TRP A 20 -1.94 10.74 -3.07
N THR A 21 -0.84 11.47 -2.88
CA THR A 21 0.19 11.60 -3.92
C THR A 21 0.76 10.24 -4.29
N ARG A 22 0.84 9.93 -5.59
CA ARG A 22 1.42 8.69 -6.16
C ARG A 22 0.76 7.40 -5.69
N TRP A 23 -0.44 7.47 -5.11
CA TRP A 23 -1.15 6.33 -4.54
C TRP A 23 -1.34 5.18 -5.52
N TRP A 24 -1.60 5.46 -6.81
CA TRP A 24 -1.71 4.45 -7.86
C TRP A 24 -0.47 3.56 -7.98
N GLY A 25 0.73 4.14 -7.89
CA GLY A 25 1.97 3.37 -7.96
C GLY A 25 2.16 2.46 -6.75
N TYR A 26 1.74 2.92 -5.57
CA TYR A 26 1.77 2.11 -4.35
C TYR A 26 0.70 1.01 -4.39
N LEU A 27 -0.50 1.34 -4.86
CA LEU A 27 -1.60 0.40 -5.02
C LEU A 27 -1.19 -0.78 -5.87
N VAL A 28 -0.70 -0.56 -7.08
CA VAL A 28 -0.31 -1.66 -7.98
C VAL A 28 0.77 -2.54 -7.33
N ARG A 29 1.79 -1.94 -6.71
CA ARG A 29 2.87 -2.69 -6.05
C ARG A 29 2.35 -3.57 -4.91
N TRP A 30 1.48 -3.02 -4.06
CA TRP A 30 0.90 -3.75 -2.93
C TRP A 30 -0.12 -4.79 -3.36
N LEU A 31 -0.92 -4.54 -4.41
CA LEU A 31 -1.82 -5.55 -4.99
C LEU A 31 -1.03 -6.73 -5.56
N VAL A 32 0.02 -6.47 -6.36
CA VAL A 32 0.90 -7.52 -6.88
C VAL A 32 1.55 -8.29 -5.73
N PHE A 33 2.10 -7.59 -4.74
CA PHE A 33 2.68 -8.22 -3.56
C PHE A 33 1.66 -9.11 -2.85
N GLY A 34 0.46 -8.60 -2.57
CA GLY A 34 -0.61 -9.32 -1.89
C GLY A 34 -1.04 -10.59 -2.63
N VAL A 35 -1.21 -10.52 -3.95
CA VAL A 35 -1.53 -11.69 -4.78
C VAL A 35 -0.40 -12.71 -4.75
N VAL A 36 0.86 -12.26 -4.94
CA VAL A 36 2.03 -13.15 -4.93
C VAL A 36 2.13 -13.87 -3.59
N VAL A 37 2.07 -13.18 -2.46
CA VAL A 37 2.22 -13.86 -1.16
C VAL A 37 1.04 -14.79 -0.85
N ALA A 38 -0.17 -14.49 -1.32
CA ALA A 38 -1.34 -15.31 -1.08
C ALA A 38 -1.37 -16.58 -1.93
N LEU A 39 -1.02 -16.48 -3.23
CA LEU A 39 -1.01 -17.64 -4.13
C LEU A 39 0.05 -18.69 -3.77
N PHE A 40 1.10 -18.29 -3.07
CA PHE A 40 2.15 -19.19 -2.59
C PHE A 40 1.85 -19.78 -1.20
N GLN A 41 0.69 -19.49 -0.59
CA GLN A 41 0.28 -20.18 0.62
C GLN A 41 -0.12 -21.63 0.33
N PRO A 42 0.20 -22.56 1.25
CA PRO A 42 -0.26 -23.94 1.15
C PRO A 42 -1.79 -23.98 1.11
N VAL A 43 -2.33 -24.98 0.42
CA VAL A 43 -3.76 -25.29 0.37
C VAL A 43 -3.94 -26.56 1.18
N ASP A 44 -4.95 -26.60 2.05
CA ASP A 44 -5.28 -27.79 2.82
C ASP A 44 -5.80 -28.90 1.91
N GLU A 45 -5.66 -30.16 2.32
CA GLU A 45 -6.21 -31.31 1.58
C GLU A 45 -7.74 -31.41 1.82
N THR A 46 -8.49 -30.49 1.24
CA THR A 46 -9.96 -30.51 1.21
C THR A 46 -10.48 -31.09 -0.10
N ALA A 47 -11.73 -31.56 -0.11
CA ALA A 47 -12.36 -32.15 -1.29
C ALA A 47 -12.64 -31.14 -2.43
N ASP A 48 -12.46 -29.84 -2.17
CA ASP A 48 -12.75 -28.78 -3.13
C ASP A 48 -11.69 -28.69 -4.24
N PRO A 49 -12.07 -28.25 -5.46
CA PRO A 49 -11.12 -28.06 -6.54
C PRO A 49 -10.02 -27.04 -6.22
N LEU A 50 -8.77 -27.38 -6.54
CA LEU A 50 -7.58 -26.53 -6.33
C LEU A 50 -7.76 -25.08 -6.84
N TRP A 51 -8.42 -24.90 -7.98
CA TRP A 51 -8.62 -23.58 -8.57
C TRP A 51 -9.50 -22.67 -7.69
N GLN A 52 -10.45 -23.24 -6.93
CA GLN A 52 -11.30 -22.47 -6.02
C GLN A 52 -10.47 -21.93 -4.85
N HIS A 53 -9.61 -22.78 -4.27
CA HIS A 53 -8.68 -22.34 -3.23
C HIS A 53 -7.74 -21.25 -3.72
N LYS A 54 -7.18 -21.38 -4.93
CA LYS A 54 -6.28 -20.37 -5.51
C LYS A 54 -7.02 -19.08 -5.85
N ALA A 55 -8.27 -19.16 -6.31
CA ALA A 55 -9.11 -17.98 -6.51
C ALA A 55 -9.40 -17.26 -5.19
N GLN A 56 -9.75 -17.99 -4.13
CA GLN A 56 -9.98 -17.42 -2.80
C GLN A 56 -8.71 -16.82 -2.21
N GLN A 57 -7.57 -17.52 -2.28
CA GLN A 57 -6.26 -16.99 -1.88
C GLN A 57 -5.93 -15.71 -2.65
N GLY A 58 -6.10 -15.69 -3.97
CA GLY A 58 -5.90 -14.50 -4.79
C GLY A 58 -6.79 -13.32 -4.38
N ALA A 59 -8.09 -13.57 -4.13
CA ALA A 59 -9.04 -12.54 -3.69
C ALA A 59 -8.66 -11.97 -2.32
N LEU A 60 -8.30 -12.82 -1.35
CA LEU A 60 -7.81 -12.39 -0.04
C LEU A 60 -6.48 -11.64 -0.15
N GLY A 61 -5.60 -12.06 -1.07
CA GLY A 61 -4.35 -11.37 -1.39
C GLY A 61 -4.57 -9.96 -1.96
N LEU A 62 -5.55 -9.79 -2.84
CA LEU A 62 -5.95 -8.48 -3.36
C LEU A 62 -6.49 -7.58 -2.24
N LEU A 63 -7.36 -8.12 -1.39
CA LEU A 63 -7.91 -7.39 -0.24
C LEU A 63 -6.78 -6.92 0.70
N PHE A 64 -5.85 -7.82 1.03
CA PHE A 64 -4.66 -7.51 1.81
C PHE A 64 -3.83 -6.40 1.15
N GLY A 65 -3.52 -6.53 -0.14
CA GLY A 65 -2.74 -5.56 -0.90
C GLY A 65 -3.40 -4.18 -0.94
N PHE A 66 -4.73 -4.11 -1.06
CA PHE A 66 -5.46 -2.87 -1.02
C PHE A 66 -5.30 -2.14 0.33
N PHE A 67 -5.51 -2.83 1.45
CA PHE A 67 -5.34 -2.22 2.78
C PHE A 67 -3.90 -1.79 3.04
N ALA A 68 -2.92 -2.60 2.63
CA ALA A 68 -1.51 -2.24 2.72
C ALA A 68 -1.18 -0.99 1.88
N ALA A 69 -1.75 -0.85 0.68
CA ALA A 69 -1.58 0.34 -0.14
C ALA A 69 -2.13 1.60 0.54
N VAL A 70 -3.32 1.52 1.13
CA VAL A 70 -3.96 2.63 1.85
C VAL A 70 -3.10 3.08 3.02
N VAL A 71 -2.72 2.15 3.90
CA VAL A 71 -1.91 2.42 5.09
C VAL A 71 -0.52 2.95 4.71
N PHE A 72 0.13 2.33 3.72
CA PHE A 72 1.45 2.75 3.27
C PHE A 72 1.42 4.14 2.65
N THR A 73 0.43 4.42 1.80
CA THR A 73 0.32 5.73 1.13
C THR A 73 0.13 6.84 2.15
N ALA A 74 -0.78 6.64 3.11
CA ALA A 74 -1.00 7.60 4.19
C ALA A 74 0.28 7.81 5.01
N SER A 75 0.96 6.73 5.37
CA SER A 75 2.17 6.78 6.20
C SER A 75 3.37 7.41 5.48
N GLU A 76 3.67 7.02 4.23
CA GLU A 76 4.78 7.54 3.44
C GLU A 76 4.61 9.04 3.17
N ASN A 77 3.39 9.47 2.81
CA ASN A 77 3.13 10.88 2.51
C ASN A 77 2.96 11.75 3.78
N THR A 78 2.80 11.15 4.96
CA THR A 78 2.75 11.88 6.24
C THR A 78 4.12 11.96 6.91
N PHE A 79 4.85 10.84 7.00
CA PHE A 79 6.07 10.73 7.81
C PHE A 79 7.37 10.79 6.99
N ASN A 80 7.29 10.67 5.66
CA ASN A 80 8.45 10.61 4.78
C ASN A 80 8.29 11.48 3.52
N GLN A 81 7.89 12.74 3.69
CA GLN A 81 7.74 13.69 2.59
C GLN A 81 9.07 13.90 1.81
N ALA A 82 10.21 13.85 2.51
CA ALA A 82 11.55 13.91 1.91
C ALA A 82 11.98 12.62 1.17
N ARG A 83 11.17 11.55 1.24
CA ARG A 83 11.37 10.27 0.52
C ARG A 83 12.73 9.65 0.81
N THR A 84 13.14 9.67 2.07
CA THR A 84 14.39 9.06 2.52
C THR A 84 14.27 7.54 2.44
N PRO A 85 15.21 6.83 1.78
CA PRO A 85 15.03 5.42 1.46
C PRO A 85 14.91 4.51 2.69
N TRP A 86 15.69 4.76 3.75
CA TRP A 86 15.60 3.96 4.98
C TRP A 86 14.23 4.09 5.66
N LYS A 87 13.60 5.27 5.60
CA LYS A 87 12.25 5.50 6.14
C LYS A 87 11.22 4.77 5.30
N THR A 88 11.33 4.81 3.98
CA THR A 88 10.45 4.07 3.08
C THR A 88 10.52 2.58 3.37
N TRP A 89 11.72 1.99 3.50
CA TRP A 89 11.90 0.57 3.85
C TRP A 89 11.30 0.24 5.22
N LEU A 90 11.54 1.08 6.22
CA LEU A 90 10.93 0.91 7.55
C LEU A 90 9.40 0.94 7.47
N LEU A 91 8.82 1.90 6.74
CA LEU A 91 7.38 2.03 6.58
C LEU A 91 6.76 0.87 5.78
N ILE A 92 7.47 0.30 4.80
CA ILE A 92 7.04 -0.92 4.11
C ILE A 92 6.91 -2.07 5.12
N VAL A 93 7.95 -2.31 5.92
CA VAL A 93 7.95 -3.41 6.91
C VAL A 93 6.87 -3.19 7.96
N LEU A 94 6.76 -1.99 8.53
CA LEU A 94 5.75 -1.67 9.53
C LEU A 94 4.33 -1.80 8.98
N THR A 95 4.08 -1.31 7.76
CA THR A 95 2.77 -1.46 7.10
C THR A 95 2.43 -2.94 6.89
N TRP A 96 3.39 -3.72 6.40
CA TRP A 96 3.20 -5.15 6.20
C TRP A 96 2.85 -5.87 7.51
N LEU A 97 3.63 -5.64 8.58
CA LEU A 97 3.40 -6.25 9.88
C LEU A 97 2.05 -5.84 10.47
N LEU A 98 1.71 -4.55 10.42
CA LEU A 98 0.44 -4.03 10.93
C LEU A 98 -0.75 -4.68 10.22
N VAL A 99 -0.76 -4.62 8.89
CA VAL A 99 -1.88 -5.16 8.10
C VAL A 99 -1.95 -6.68 8.21
N LYS A 100 -0.80 -7.38 8.22
CA LYS A 100 -0.77 -8.84 8.37
C LYS A 100 -1.33 -9.27 9.72
N THR A 101 -0.93 -8.59 10.80
CA THR A 101 -1.43 -8.88 12.14
C THR A 101 -2.94 -8.64 12.20
N ALA A 102 -3.41 -7.48 11.72
CA ALA A 102 -4.85 -7.18 11.68
C ALA A 102 -5.66 -8.20 10.85
N PHE A 103 -5.11 -8.64 9.71
CA PHE A 103 -5.74 -9.59 8.82
C PHE A 103 -5.87 -10.98 9.47
N VAL A 104 -4.77 -11.50 10.03
CA VAL A 104 -4.76 -12.81 10.71
C VAL A 104 -5.62 -12.77 11.97
N THR A 105 -5.56 -11.70 12.76
CA THR A 105 -6.41 -11.54 13.95
C THR A 105 -7.88 -11.50 13.58
N THR A 106 -8.26 -10.78 12.53
CA THR A 106 -9.66 -10.74 12.07
C THR A 106 -10.15 -12.13 11.67
N ILE A 107 -9.37 -12.88 10.89
CA ILE A 107 -9.73 -14.25 10.50
C ILE A 107 -9.84 -15.17 11.71
N ALA A 108 -8.94 -15.05 12.69
CA ALA A 108 -8.95 -15.90 13.88
C ALA A 108 -10.14 -15.64 14.81
N LEU A 109 -10.79 -14.47 14.69
CA LEU A 109 -11.93 -14.07 15.51
C LEU A 109 -13.29 -14.28 14.81
N LEU A 110 -13.29 -14.68 13.53
CA LEU A 110 -14.47 -15.03 12.74
C LEU A 110 -14.71 -16.55 12.79
#